data_AF-A0A965QJB1-F1
#
_entry.id   AF-A0A965QJB1-F1
#
_cell.length_a   1.000
_cell.length_b   1.000
_cell.length_c   1.000
_cell.angle_alpha   90.00
_cell.angle_beta   90.00
_cell.angle_gamma   90.00
#
_symmetry.space_group_name_H-M   'P 1'
#
loop_
_entity.id
_entity.type
_entity.pdbx_description
1 polymer ?
#
loop_
_entity_poly.entity_id
_entity_poly.type
_entity_poly.pdbx_seq_one_letter_code
_entity_poly.pdbx_strand_id
1 'polypeptide(L)'
;MDEVVVQVYRDNMGRFQGELSSPVLDKLKGKTSLIIGILAGLKPEPMPIDMVRAQTAMVRDFGYSGMVYFFQESLLQFTASGETIDSRLNVIKQLFPTPARTP
;
A
#
# COMPACT_ATOMS: atom_id res chain seq x y z
N MET A 1 -10.61 -20.82 0.27
CA MET A 1 -9.48 -19.88 0.45
C MET A 1 -9.94 -18.65 -0.28
N ASP A 2 -10.56 -17.72 0.44
CA ASP A 2 -11.47 -16.77 -0.19
C ASP A 2 -10.75 -15.45 -0.49
N GLU A 3 -9.66 -15.16 0.23
CA GLU A 3 -8.76 -14.02 -0.02
C GLU A 3 -7.31 -14.37 0.32
N VAL A 4 -6.36 -13.75 -0.37
CA VAL A 4 -4.91 -13.87 -0.11
C VAL A 4 -4.29 -12.48 -0.03
N VAL A 5 -3.58 -12.21 1.06
CA VAL A 5 -2.78 -10.99 1.21
C VAL A 5 -1.34 -11.28 0.76
N VAL A 6 -0.88 -10.57 -0.28
CA VAL A 6 0.49 -10.68 -0.80
C VAL A 6 1.29 -9.50 -0.27
N GLN A 7 2.27 -9.76 0.59
CA GLN A 7 3.14 -8.71 1.14
C GLN A 7 4.21 -8.32 0.11
N VAL A 8 4.12 -7.10 -0.43
CA VAL A 8 5.05 -6.57 -1.43
C VAL A 8 5.85 -5.43 -0.79
N TYR A 9 6.90 -5.80 -0.06
CA TYR A 9 7.71 -4.86 0.72
C TYR A 9 8.88 -4.34 -0.12
N ARG A 10 8.61 -3.28 -0.88
CA ARG A 10 9.61 -2.61 -1.72
C ARG A 10 9.61 -1.12 -1.41
N ASP A 11 10.79 -0.54 -1.35
CA ASP A 11 11.07 0.90 -1.18
C ASP A 11 11.35 1.61 -2.52
N ASN A 12 11.29 0.86 -3.62
CA ASN A 12 11.56 1.32 -4.97
C ASN A 12 10.38 1.02 -5.90
N MET A 13 9.86 2.02 -6.60
CA MET A 13 8.70 1.89 -7.49
C MET A 13 8.91 0.87 -8.62
N GLY A 14 10.10 0.81 -9.23
CA GLY A 14 10.37 -0.14 -10.32
C GLY A 14 10.36 -1.58 -9.83
N ARG A 15 10.94 -1.85 -8.65
CA ARG A 15 10.87 -3.17 -8.01
C ARG A 15 9.45 -3.51 -7.57
N PHE A 16 8.72 -2.53 -7.02
CA PHE A 16 7.32 -2.71 -6.63
C PHE A 16 6.46 -3.10 -7.83
N GLN A 17 6.58 -2.36 -8.94
CA GLN A 17 5.89 -2.66 -10.20
C GLN A 17 6.27 -4.05 -10.72
N GLY A 18 7.54 -4.43 -10.65
CA GLY A 18 8.02 -5.74 -11.05
C GLY A 18 7.29 -6.88 -10.32
N GLU A 19 7.14 -6.77 -8.99
CA GLU A 19 6.39 -7.74 -8.19
C GLU A 19 4.91 -7.80 -8.57
N LEU A 20 4.25 -6.64 -8.74
CA LEU A 20 2.86 -6.59 -9.17
C LEU A 20 2.64 -7.20 -10.57
N SER A 21 3.61 -7.04 -11.47
CA SER A 21 3.58 -7.63 -12.81
C SER A 21 3.95 -9.12 -12.87
N SER A 22 4.16 -9.76 -11.71
CA SER A 22 4.57 -11.17 -11.66
C SER A 22 3.55 -12.08 -12.36
N PRO A 23 4.00 -12.98 -13.27
CA PRO A 23 3.12 -13.95 -13.93
C PRO A 23 2.38 -14.86 -12.95
N VAL A 24 2.91 -15.04 -11.74
CA VAL A 24 2.25 -15.83 -10.69
C VAL A 24 1.05 -15.09 -10.13
N LEU A 25 1.19 -13.78 -9.85
CA LEU A 25 0.10 -12.97 -9.32
C LEU A 25 -1.01 -12.81 -10.37
N ASP A 26 -0.66 -12.62 -11.64
CA ASP A 26 -1.63 -12.52 -12.72
C ASP A 26 -2.49 -13.79 -12.83
N LYS A 27 -1.86 -14.98 -12.79
CA LYS A 27 -2.56 -16.27 -12.79
C LYS A 27 -3.47 -16.49 -11.57
N LEU A 28 -3.08 -15.97 -10.40
CA LEU A 28 -3.84 -16.12 -9.16
C LEU A 28 -5.00 -15.11 -9.08
N LYS A 29 -4.82 -13.91 -9.63
CA LYS A 29 -5.84 -12.84 -9.63
C LYS A 29 -7.14 -13.28 -10.30
N GLY A 30 -7.08 -14.15 -11.30
CA GLY A 30 -8.27 -14.74 -11.94
C GLY A 30 -8.93 -15.88 -11.17
N LYS A 31 -8.38 -16.30 -10.02
CA LYS A 31 -8.81 -17.48 -9.27
C LYS A 31 -9.16 -17.20 -7.80
N THR A 32 -8.60 -16.14 -7.22
CA THR A 32 -8.81 -15.76 -5.82
C THR A 32 -8.68 -14.25 -5.68
N SER A 33 -9.34 -13.68 -4.67
CA SER A 33 -9.20 -12.26 -4.33
C SER A 33 -7.80 -11.99 -3.78
N LEU A 34 -7.03 -11.21 -4.53
CA LEU A 34 -5.68 -10.81 -4.12
C LEU A 34 -5.71 -9.41 -3.53
N ILE A 35 -5.19 -9.28 -2.31
CA ILE A 35 -5.01 -8.02 -1.59
C ILE A 35 -3.51 -7.75 -1.49
N ILE A 36 -3.06 -6.55 -1.82
CA ILE A 36 -1.63 -6.20 -1.74
C ILE A 36 -1.30 -5.55 -0.40
N GLY A 37 -0.33 -6.12 0.32
CA GLY A 37 0.26 -5.52 1.50
C GLY A 37 1.37 -4.55 1.13
N ILE A 38 1.12 -3.25 1.29
CA ILE A 38 2.05 -2.15 1.03
C ILE A 38 2.85 -1.85 2.31
N LEU A 39 4.17 -1.72 2.18
CA LEU A 39 5.04 -1.31 3.29
C LEU A 39 4.98 0.22 3.46
N ALA A 40 4.49 0.69 4.61
CA ALA A 40 4.58 2.08 5.07
C ALA A 40 5.91 2.40 5.78
N GLY A 41 6.76 1.40 6.00
CA GLY A 41 8.11 1.49 6.55
C GLY A 41 8.29 0.70 7.84
N LEU A 42 9.54 0.53 8.25
CA LEU A 42 9.92 -0.17 9.49
C LEU A 42 10.36 0.87 10.52
N LYS A 43 10.26 0.58 11.83
CA LYS A 43 10.90 1.44 12.83
C LYS A 43 12.43 1.20 12.79
N PRO A 44 13.28 2.23 12.78
CA PRO A 44 13.01 3.68 12.90
C PRO A 44 12.92 4.45 11.56
N GLU A 45 12.79 3.76 10.44
CA GLU A 45 12.81 4.28 9.07
C GLU A 45 11.43 4.15 8.37
N PRO A 46 10.46 5.02 8.72
CA PRO A 46 9.19 5.08 8.00
C PRO A 46 9.43 5.47 6.53
N MET A 47 8.62 4.90 5.64
CA MET A 47 8.68 5.21 4.22
C MET A 47 8.10 6.62 3.99
N PRO A 48 8.69 7.42 3.06
CA PRO A 48 8.10 8.69 2.68
C PRO A 48 6.65 8.52 2.23
N ILE A 49 5.74 9.39 2.69
CA ILE A 49 4.30 9.22 2.42
C ILE A 49 3.98 9.28 0.92
N ASP A 50 4.79 10.01 0.16
CA ASP A 50 4.67 10.08 -1.30
C ASP A 50 4.98 8.75 -2.00
N MET A 51 5.90 7.96 -1.45
CA MET A 51 6.16 6.61 -1.96
C MET A 51 4.98 5.68 -1.66
N VAL A 52 4.42 5.74 -0.45
CA VAL A 52 3.20 4.98 -0.08
C VAL A 52 2.01 5.39 -0.96
N ARG A 53 1.86 6.69 -1.23
CA ARG A 53 0.84 7.23 -2.15
C ARG A 53 1.04 6.71 -3.58
N ALA A 54 2.27 6.68 -4.08
CA ALA A 54 2.58 6.17 -5.41
C ALA A 54 2.30 4.67 -5.53
N GLN A 55 2.71 3.87 -4.54
CA GLN A 55 2.40 2.43 -4.50
C GLN A 55 0.89 2.17 -4.38
N THR A 56 0.17 2.98 -3.61
CA THR A 56 -1.30 2.92 -3.50
C THR A 56 -1.97 3.14 -4.85
N ALA A 57 -1.56 4.18 -5.59
CA ALA A 57 -2.08 4.44 -6.93
C ALA A 57 -1.80 3.27 -7.88
N MET A 58 -0.57 2.74 -7.85
CA MET A 58 -0.19 1.61 -8.69
C MET A 58 -0.99 0.34 -8.39
N VAL A 59 -1.25 0.00 -7.12
CA VAL A 59 -2.10 -1.15 -6.79
C VAL A 59 -3.52 -0.99 -7.34
N ARG A 60 -4.07 0.24 -7.32
CA ARG A 60 -5.37 0.54 -7.93
C ARG A 60 -5.35 0.35 -9.45
N ASP A 61 -4.31 0.85 -10.11
CA ASP A 61 -4.15 0.72 -11.56
C ASP A 61 -4.01 -0.73 -12.00
N PHE A 62 -3.35 -1.56 -11.19
CA PHE A 62 -3.26 -3.01 -11.42
C PHE A 62 -4.56 -3.75 -11.12
N GLY A 63 -5.57 -3.12 -10.52
CA GLY A 63 -6.92 -3.67 -10.33
C GLY A 63 -6.98 -4.89 -9.42
N TYR A 64 -6.15 -4.96 -8.38
CA TYR A 64 -6.27 -5.98 -7.32
C TYR A 64 -7.53 -5.76 -6.48
N SER A 65 -7.98 -6.80 -5.76
CA SER A 65 -9.21 -6.76 -4.96
C SER A 65 -9.12 -5.77 -3.79
N GLY A 66 -7.92 -5.42 -3.35
CA GLY A 66 -7.71 -4.40 -2.34
C GLY A 66 -6.25 -4.22 -1.95
N MET A 67 -6.04 -3.44 -0.89
CA MET A 67 -4.73 -3.26 -0.27
C MET A 67 -4.84 -3.10 1.24
N VAL A 68 -3.75 -3.45 1.91
CA VAL A 68 -3.54 -3.23 3.34
C VAL A 68 -2.17 -2.61 3.53
N TYR A 69 -1.96 -1.90 4.63
CA TYR A 69 -0.71 -1.22 4.93
C TYR A 69 -0.03 -1.83 6.15
N PHE A 70 1.29 -1.99 6.08
CA PHE A 70 2.11 -2.46 7.19
C PHE A 70 3.32 -1.54 7.38
N PHE A 71 3.69 -1.09 8.58
CA PHE A 71 2.96 -1.15 9.85
C PHE A 71 2.09 0.10 10.05
N GLN A 72 1.04 -0.01 10.86
CA GLN A 72 0.11 1.08 11.16
C GLN A 72 0.85 2.29 11.75
N GLU A 73 1.80 2.06 12.65
CA GLU A 73 2.57 3.10 13.30
C GLU A 73 3.42 3.87 12.30
N SER A 74 4.05 3.18 11.34
CA SER A 74 4.78 3.83 10.24
C SER A 74 3.84 4.57 9.29
N LEU A 75 2.59 4.13 9.17
CA LEU A 75 1.58 4.80 8.36
C LEU A 75 1.00 6.05 9.05
N LEU A 76 0.83 6.06 10.37
CA LEU A 76 0.02 7.06 11.06
C LEU A 76 0.77 7.88 12.13
N GLN A 77 1.86 7.34 12.69
CA GLN A 77 2.50 7.89 13.90
C GLN A 77 3.96 8.29 13.68
N PHE A 78 4.72 7.54 12.89
CA PHE A 78 6.11 7.85 12.57
C PHE A 78 6.22 8.54 11.20
N THR A 79 7.19 9.44 11.06
CA THR A 79 7.35 10.25 9.87
C THR A 79 8.76 10.18 9.31
N ALA A 80 8.86 10.15 7.98
CA ALA A 80 10.14 10.29 7.29
C ALA A 80 10.67 11.71 7.46
N SER A 81 11.98 11.90 7.24
CA SER A 81 12.61 13.21 7.36
C SER A 81 11.91 14.25 6.45
N GLY A 82 11.55 15.39 7.04
CA GLY A 82 10.84 16.47 6.34
C GLY A 82 9.31 16.37 6.38
N GLU A 83 8.75 15.32 6.98
CA GLU A 83 7.31 15.15 7.13
C GLU A 83 6.83 15.31 8.58
N THR A 84 5.60 15.82 8.75
CA THR A 84 4.89 15.85 10.03
C THR A 84 3.77 14.80 10.05
N ILE A 85 3.25 14.51 11.23
CA ILE A 85 2.08 13.62 11.36
C ILE A 85 0.90 14.21 10.59
N ASP A 86 0.66 15.53 10.71
CA ASP A 86 -0.42 16.22 10.02
C ASP A 86 -0.28 16.16 8.49
N SER A 87 0.92 16.39 7.95
CA SER A 87 1.14 16.33 6.50
C SER A 87 0.87 14.93 5.95
N ARG A 88 1.31 13.90 6.69
CA ARG A 88 1.07 12.48 6.36
C ARG A 88 -0.42 12.13 6.40
N LEU A 89 -1.11 12.53 7.46
CA LEU A 89 -2.56 12.29 7.60
C LEU A 89 -3.36 13.00 6.51
N ASN A 90 -2.95 14.20 6.08
CA ASN A 90 -3.59 14.89 4.96
C ASN A 90 -3.48 14.10 3.65
N VAL A 91 -2.33 13.51 3.37
CA VAL A 91 -2.15 12.64 2.19
C VAL A 91 -3.03 11.39 2.30
N ILE A 92 -3.12 10.77 3.48
CA ILE A 92 -3.97 9.59 3.70
C ILE A 92 -5.45 9.93 3.48
N LYS A 93 -5.93 11.07 3.97
CA LYS A 93 -7.30 11.54 3.70
C LYS A 93 -7.56 11.75 2.22
N GLN A 94 -6.59 12.28 1.46
CA GLN A 94 -6.69 12.43 0.01
C GLN A 94 -6.69 11.09 -0.73
N LEU A 95 -5.97 10.08 -0.22
CA LEU A 95 -5.99 8.72 -0.77
C LEU A 95 -7.35 8.04 -0.57
N PHE A 96 -8.09 8.39 0.49
CA PHE A 96 -9.38 7.78 0.87
C PHE A 96 -10.46 8.85 1.08
N PRO A 97 -10.89 9.56 0.02
CA PRO A 97 -11.84 10.67 0.14
C PRO A 97 -13.26 10.20 0.45
N THR A 98 -13.58 8.94 0.13
CA THR A 98 -14.90 8.33 0.38
C THR A 98 -14.84 7.51 1.67
N PRO A 99 -15.64 7.84 2.69
CA PRO A 99 -15.74 7.03 3.90
C PRO A 99 -16.21 5.62 3.57
N ALA A 100 -15.68 4.63 4.29
CA ALA A 100 -16.21 3.27 4.19
C ALA A 100 -17.68 3.25 4.60
N ARG A 101 -18.52 2.57 3.82
CA ARG A 101 -19.90 2.29 4.23
C ARG A 101 -19.82 1.22 5.32
N THR A 102 -20.27 1.54 6.53
CA THR A 102 -20.45 0.54 7.58
C THR A 102 -21.53 -0.46 7.15
N PRO A 103 -21.31 -1.77 7.32
CA PRO A 103 -22.31 -2.81 7.05
C PRO A 103 -23.61 -2.61 7.84
#